data_AF-A0A3D0XWR7-F1
#
_entry.id   AF-A0A3D0XWR7-F1
#
_cell.length_a   1.000
_cell.length_b   1.000
_cell.length_c   1.000
_cell.angle_alpha   90.00
_cell.angle_beta   90.00
_cell.angle_gamma   90.00
#
_symmetry.space_group_name_H-M   'P 1'
#
loop_
_entity.id
_entity.type
_entity.pdbx_description
1 polymer ?
#
loop_
_entity_poly.entity_id
_entity_poly.type
_entity_poly.pdbx_seq_one_letter_code
_entity_poly.pdbx_strand_id
1 'polypeptide(L)'
;MEDINQLELAAYILIISNEITLYKDKTIFNYLDLLEDEMIKTKKNVVLNKVKLSLFNNFNYRAKLNNEECISYTTLVFKDLLNYFHKEFDDTDVVKTIAKTYDNFSVRTAKEEVAKLNIITNK
;
A
#
# COMPACT_ATOMS: atom_id res chain seq x y z
N MET A 1 5.27 16.14 -0.04
CA MET A 1 5.50 14.89 -0.78
C MET A 1 5.06 15.13 -2.21
N GLU A 2 5.82 14.66 -3.21
CA GLU A 2 5.43 14.82 -4.61
C GLU A 2 4.35 13.80 -4.98
N ASP A 3 3.43 14.15 -5.87
CA ASP A 3 2.44 13.21 -6.39
C ASP A 3 3.14 12.04 -7.11
N ILE A 4 2.61 10.84 -6.85
CA ILE A 4 3.04 9.57 -7.47
C ILE A 4 1.88 8.95 -8.23
N ASN A 5 2.15 7.95 -9.06
CA ASN A 5 1.08 7.18 -9.71
C ASN A 5 0.79 5.86 -8.97
N GLN A 6 -0.34 5.23 -9.29
CA GLN A 6 -0.75 3.96 -8.69
C GLN A 6 0.27 2.81 -8.84
N LEU A 7 1.04 2.75 -9.93
CA LEU A 7 2.07 1.73 -10.08
C LEU A 7 3.26 2.00 -9.14
N GLU A 8 3.66 3.26 -8.99
CA GLU A 8 4.69 3.66 -8.04
C GLU A 8 4.25 3.36 -6.61
N LEU A 9 3.00 3.68 -6.25
CA LEU A 9 2.44 3.35 -4.93
C LEU A 9 2.44 1.84 -4.69
N ALA A 10 2.03 1.06 -5.68
CA ALA A 10 2.04 -0.40 -5.57
C ALA A 10 3.45 -0.95 -5.31
N ALA A 11 4.47 -0.37 -5.92
CA ALA A 11 5.87 -0.72 -5.66
C ALA A 11 6.30 -0.34 -4.22
N TYR A 12 5.92 0.85 -3.73
CA TYR A 12 6.18 1.22 -2.33
C TYR A 12 5.52 0.25 -1.35
N ILE A 13 4.25 -0.08 -1.55
CA ILE A 13 3.50 -1.03 -0.71
C ILE A 13 4.22 -2.39 -0.67
N LEU A 14 4.74 -2.86 -1.81
CA LEU A 14 5.49 -4.11 -1.87
C LEU A 14 6.84 -4.06 -1.14
N ILE A 15 7.51 -2.92 -1.15
CA ILE A 15 8.77 -2.75 -0.42
C ILE A 15 8.48 -2.83 1.09
N ILE A 16 7.57 -2.00 1.59
CA ILE A 16 7.27 -1.93 3.03
C ILE A 16 6.63 -3.22 3.55
N SER A 17 5.92 -3.97 2.70
CA SER A 17 5.34 -5.26 3.08
C SER A 17 6.43 -6.28 3.43
N ASN A 18 7.61 -6.15 2.82
CA ASN A 18 8.78 -7.01 3.04
C ASN A 18 9.68 -6.55 4.20
N GLU A 19 9.44 -5.37 4.78
CA GLU A 19 10.26 -4.84 5.90
C GLU A 19 9.78 -5.32 7.27
N ILE A 20 8.49 -5.64 7.45
CA ILE A 20 7.94 -6.14 8.73
C ILE A 20 7.90 -7.66 8.77
N THR A 21 8.91 -8.26 9.43
CA THR A 21 9.01 -9.72 9.60
C THR A 21 8.35 -10.23 10.89
N LEU A 22 8.29 -9.42 11.94
CA LEU A 22 7.71 -9.80 13.23
C LEU A 22 6.18 -9.63 13.22
N TYR A 23 5.45 -10.73 13.47
CA TYR A 23 3.98 -10.75 13.42
C TYR A 23 3.31 -9.67 14.30
N LYS A 24 3.80 -9.47 15.52
CA LYS A 24 3.26 -8.48 16.47
C LYS A 24 3.33 -7.04 15.97
N ASP A 25 4.24 -6.75 15.03
CA ASP A 25 4.48 -5.42 14.51
C ASP A 25 3.71 -5.18 13.20
N LYS A 26 2.96 -6.18 12.70
CA LYS A 26 2.11 -6.07 11.51
C LYS A 26 0.80 -5.34 11.83
N THR A 27 0.91 -4.03 11.99
CA THR A 27 -0.23 -3.13 12.17
C THR A 27 -0.33 -2.15 11.01
N ILE A 28 -1.54 -1.66 10.73
CA ILE A 28 -1.75 -0.65 9.68
C ILE A 28 -0.86 0.58 9.92
N PHE A 29 -0.79 1.06 11.17
CA PHE A 29 0.03 2.23 11.51
C PHE A 29 1.52 2.02 11.20
N ASN A 30 2.08 0.88 11.58
CA ASN A 30 3.49 0.60 11.28
C ASN A 30 3.76 0.56 9.77
N TYR A 31 2.83 0.01 8.97
CA TYR A 31 2.95 0.06 7.52
C TYR A 31 2.85 1.48 6.96
N LEU A 32 1.99 2.34 7.53
CA LEU A 32 1.89 3.74 7.11
C LEU A 32 3.15 4.54 7.47
N ASP A 33 3.74 4.30 8.64
CA ASP A 33 5.00 4.93 9.05
C ASP A 33 6.13 4.52 8.09
N LEU A 34 6.24 3.22 7.77
CA LEU A 34 7.21 2.72 6.77
C LEU A 34 6.95 3.28 5.37
N LEU A 35 5.68 3.48 4.98
CA LEU A 35 5.35 4.09 3.69
C LEU A 35 5.92 5.52 3.63
N GLU A 36 5.70 6.31 4.66
CA GLU A 36 6.21 7.69 4.73
C GLU A 36 7.73 7.72 4.67
N ASP A 37 8.40 6.88 5.48
CA ASP A 37 9.86 6.76 5.50
C ASP A 37 10.43 6.33 4.14
N GLU A 38 9.85 5.31 3.51
CA GLU A 38 10.34 4.80 2.23
C GLU A 38 10.07 5.77 1.07
N MET A 39 8.97 6.53 1.11
CA MET A 39 8.70 7.61 0.14
C MET A 39 9.65 8.81 0.28
N ILE A 40 10.17 9.08 1.48
CA ILE A 40 11.22 10.08 1.70
C ILE A 40 12.58 9.57 1.20
N LYS A 41 12.92 8.32 1.55
CA LYS A 41 14.21 7.69 1.26
C LYS A 41 14.39 7.33 -0.21
N THR A 42 13.34 6.85 -0.86
CA THR A 42 13.38 6.34 -2.23
C THR A 42 12.60 7.25 -3.14
N LYS A 43 13.29 7.90 -4.08
CA LYS A 43 12.64 8.79 -5.05
C LYS A 43 11.71 7.98 -5.98
N LYS A 44 10.58 8.57 -6.35
CA LYS A 44 9.57 7.91 -7.20
C LYS A 44 10.11 7.39 -8.54
N ASN A 45 11.10 8.07 -9.13
CA ASN A 45 11.71 7.66 -10.39
C ASN A 45 12.64 6.43 -10.28
N VAL A 46 12.94 5.97 -9.06
CA VAL A 46 13.78 4.79 -8.81
C VAL A 46 13.06 3.67 -8.07
N VAL A 47 11.85 3.90 -7.53
CA VAL A 47 11.12 2.90 -6.74
C VAL A 47 10.88 1.60 -7.52
N LEU A 48 10.58 1.71 -8.81
CA LEU A 48 10.33 0.56 -9.68
C LEU A 48 11.57 -0.34 -9.88
N ASN A 49 12.78 0.18 -9.65
CA ASN A 49 14.02 -0.61 -9.73
C ASN A 49 14.24 -1.50 -8.50
N LYS A 50 13.48 -1.28 -7.42
CA LYS A 50 13.59 -2.06 -6.18
C LYS A 50 12.66 -3.28 -6.14
N VAL A 51 11.78 -3.43 -7.13
CA VAL A 51 10.76 -4.48 -7.16
C VAL A 51 10.87 -5.31 -8.43
N LYS A 52 10.40 -6.56 -8.37
CA LYS A 52 10.38 -7.44 -9.54
C LYS A 52 9.25 -7.03 -10.49
N LEU A 53 9.57 -6.31 -11.56
CA LEU A 53 8.59 -5.79 -12.52
C LEU A 53 7.64 -6.84 -13.13
N SER A 54 8.07 -8.11 -13.21
CA SER A 54 7.21 -9.19 -13.72
C SER A 54 5.95 -9.40 -12.87
N LEU A 55 5.95 -8.98 -11.60
CA LEU A 55 4.77 -9.02 -10.73
C LEU A 55 3.67 -8.06 -11.24
N PHE A 56 4.04 -7.04 -12.01
CA PHE A 56 3.16 -5.98 -12.51
C PHE A 56 2.76 -6.14 -13.99
N ASN A 57 3.01 -7.29 -14.62
CA ASN A 57 2.79 -7.49 -16.07
C ASN A 57 1.35 -7.17 -16.55
N ASN A 58 0.34 -7.32 -15.68
CA ASN A 58 -1.07 -6.99 -15.97
C ASN A 58 -1.59 -5.80 -15.16
N PHE A 59 -0.68 -4.98 -14.62
CA PHE A 59 -1.02 -3.88 -13.73
C PHE A 59 -1.19 -2.58 -14.53
N ASN A 60 -2.43 -2.28 -14.93
CA ASN A 60 -2.76 -1.16 -15.83
C ASN A 60 -3.16 0.13 -15.10
N TYR A 61 -2.95 0.20 -13.78
CA TYR A 61 -3.30 1.35 -12.95
C TYR A 61 -2.23 2.44 -13.03
N ARG A 62 -2.63 3.65 -13.43
CA ARG A 62 -1.71 4.78 -13.68
C ARG A 62 -2.25 6.13 -13.17
N ALA A 63 -3.35 6.15 -12.40
CA ALA A 63 -3.87 7.40 -11.87
C ALA A 63 -2.82 8.08 -10.98
N LYS A 64 -2.73 9.41 -11.07
CA LYS A 64 -1.93 10.21 -10.14
C LYS A 64 -2.62 10.28 -8.79
N LEU A 65 -1.82 10.21 -7.74
CA LEU A 65 -2.24 10.17 -6.35
C LEU A 65 -1.46 11.22 -5.57
N ASN A 66 -2.19 11.98 -4.74
CA ASN A 66 -1.57 12.78 -3.69
C ASN A 66 -1.34 11.93 -2.42
N ASN A 67 -0.71 12.53 -1.41
CA ASN A 67 -0.33 11.83 -0.18
C ASN A 67 -1.53 11.20 0.56
N GLU A 68 -2.63 11.92 0.71
CA GLU A 68 -3.82 11.43 1.42
C GLU A 68 -4.45 10.21 0.72
N GLU A 69 -4.40 10.22 -0.62
CA GLU A 69 -4.89 9.12 -1.44
C GLU A 69 -3.98 7.90 -1.34
N CYS A 70 -2.67 8.12 -1.26
CA CYS A 70 -1.69 7.06 -0.99
C CYS A 70 -1.96 6.38 0.35
N ILE A 71 -2.12 7.18 1.42
CA ILE A 71 -2.46 6.68 2.76
C ILE A 71 -3.76 5.88 2.72
N SER A 72 -4.78 6.39 2.02
CA SER A 72 -6.09 5.74 1.96
C SER A 72 -6.02 4.38 1.29
N TYR A 73 -5.36 4.29 0.13
CA TYR A 73 -5.19 3.02 -0.57
C TYR A 73 -4.34 2.03 0.22
N THR A 74 -3.20 2.46 0.77
CA THR A 74 -2.33 1.61 1.58
C THR A 74 -3.07 1.06 2.80
N THR A 75 -3.88 1.89 3.46
CA THR A 75 -4.70 1.48 4.60
C THR A 75 -5.67 0.35 4.23
N LEU A 76 -6.37 0.48 3.10
CA LEU A 76 -7.31 -0.54 2.65
C LEU A 76 -6.61 -1.85 2.24
N VAL A 77 -5.46 -1.74 1.57
CA VAL A 77 -4.65 -2.91 1.20
C VAL A 77 -4.22 -3.69 2.44
N PHE A 78 -3.64 -3.02 3.44
CA PHE A 78 -3.19 -3.71 4.65
C PHE A 78 -4.34 -4.12 5.58
N LYS A 79 -5.46 -3.40 5.59
CA LYS A 79 -6.69 -3.88 6.26
C LYS A 79 -7.10 -5.24 5.71
N ASP A 80 -7.11 -5.42 4.39
CA ASP A 80 -7.45 -6.70 3.78
C ASP A 80 -6.36 -7.75 4.07
N LEU A 81 -5.08 -7.45 3.84
CA LEU A 81 -3.98 -8.39 4.07
C LEU A 81 -3.93 -8.89 5.53
N LEU A 82 -4.16 -8.01 6.51
CA LEU A 82 -4.10 -8.36 7.94
C LEU A 82 -5.37 -9.08 8.43
N ASN A 83 -6.54 -8.81 7.84
CA ASN A 83 -7.78 -9.49 8.22
C ASN A 83 -7.88 -10.92 7.68
N TYR A 84 -7.36 -11.18 6.48
CA TYR A 84 -7.53 -12.48 5.81
C TYR A 84 -6.41 -13.48 6.10
N PHE A 85 -5.25 -13.05 6.62
CA PHE A 85 -4.09 -13.93 6.78
C PHE A 85 -3.53 -13.91 8.21
N HIS A 86 -3.83 -14.95 8.99
CA HIS A 86 -3.05 -15.35 10.18
C HIS A 86 -1.64 -15.88 9.81
N LYS A 87 -1.16 -15.63 8.59
CA LYS A 87 0.05 -16.22 7.97
C LYS A 87 0.86 -15.15 7.22
N GLU A 88 2.10 -15.51 6.89
CA GLU A 88 2.93 -14.77 5.94
C GLU A 88 2.24 -14.75 4.56
N PHE A 89 2.10 -13.56 3.98
CA PHE A 89 1.68 -13.35 2.59
C PHE A 89 2.93 -13.13 1.75
N ASP A 90 2.90 -13.55 0.49
CA ASP A 90 3.99 -13.31 -0.45
C ASP A 90 3.76 -12.06 -1.32
N ASP A 91 4.76 -11.71 -2.13
CA ASP A 91 4.67 -10.57 -3.05
C ASP A 91 3.46 -10.65 -4.00
N THR A 92 3.05 -11.86 -4.39
CA THR A 92 1.91 -12.08 -5.29
C THR A 92 0.59 -11.77 -4.60
N ASP A 93 0.45 -12.18 -3.34
CA ASP A 93 -0.72 -11.87 -2.51
C ASP A 93 -0.88 -10.36 -2.31
N VAL A 94 0.23 -9.66 -2.08
CA VAL A 94 0.27 -8.20 -1.96
C VAL A 94 -0.21 -7.55 -3.26
N VAL A 95 0.38 -7.90 -4.40
CA VAL A 95 -0.01 -7.30 -5.69
C VAL A 95 -1.47 -7.58 -6.06
N LYS A 96 -1.97 -8.80 -5.80
CA LYS A 96 -3.39 -9.13 -6.01
C LYS A 96 -4.30 -8.27 -5.15
N THR A 97 -3.93 -8.05 -3.89
CA THR A 97 -4.74 -7.24 -2.96
C THR A 97 -4.73 -5.76 -3.36
N ILE A 98 -3.59 -5.25 -3.83
CA ILE A 98 -3.53 -3.90 -4.39
C ILE A 98 -4.45 -3.77 -5.60
N ALA A 99 -4.37 -4.67 -6.57
CA ALA A 99 -5.20 -4.63 -7.78
C ALA A 99 -6.71 -4.68 -7.43
N LYS A 100 -7.10 -5.64 -6.57
CA LYS A 100 -8.46 -5.74 -6.04
C LYS A 100 -8.92 -4.45 -5.38
N THR A 101 -8.06 -3.79 -4.61
CA THR A 101 -8.38 -2.52 -3.95
C THR A 101 -8.61 -1.40 -4.97
N TYR A 102 -7.76 -1.30 -5.99
CA TYR A 102 -7.92 -0.31 -7.06
C TYR A 102 -9.17 -0.55 -7.92
N ASP A 103 -9.56 -1.81 -8.15
CA ASP A 103 -10.79 -2.15 -8.85
C ASP A 103 -12.04 -1.82 -8.03
N ASN A 104 -12.00 -2.07 -6.72
CA ASN A 104 -13.15 -1.88 -5.84
C ASN A 104 -13.39 -0.43 -5.46
N PHE A 105 -12.34 0.40 -5.44
CA PHE A 105 -12.43 1.76 -4.90
C PHE A 105 -11.86 2.80 -5.85
N SER A 106 -12.75 3.72 -6.27
CA SER A 106 -12.32 5.06 -6.67
C SER A 106 -11.62 5.78 -5.51
N VAL A 107 -10.85 6.81 -5.81
CA VAL A 107 -10.17 7.65 -4.81
C VAL A 107 -11.15 8.14 -3.73
N ARG A 108 -12.31 8.66 -4.15
CA ARG A 108 -13.34 9.16 -3.24
C ARG A 108 -13.85 8.07 -2.30
N THR A 109 -14.23 6.93 -2.87
CA THR A 109 -14.76 5.80 -2.11
C THR A 109 -13.70 5.16 -1.20
N ALA A 110 -12.41 5.21 -1.57
CA ALA A 110 -11.32 4.75 -0.72
C ALA A 110 -11.24 5.59 0.56
N LYS A 111 -11.29 6.93 0.45
CA LYS A 111 -11.32 7.84 1.60
C LYS A 111 -12.53 7.60 2.49
N GLU A 112 -13.72 7.46 1.89
CA GLU A 112 -14.96 7.18 2.62
C GLU A 112 -14.88 5.87 3.42
N GLU A 113 -14.30 4.81 2.85
CA GLU A 113 -14.12 3.54 3.55
C GLU A 113 -13.10 3.63 4.69
N VAL A 114 -11.99 4.34 4.48
CA VAL A 114 -10.99 4.56 5.54
C VAL A 114 -11.58 5.35 6.71
N ALA A 115 -12.40 6.36 6.45
CA ALA A 115 -13.08 7.13 7.50
C ALA A 115 -14.05 6.29 8.35
N LYS A 116 -14.59 5.19 7.79
CA LYS A 116 -15.44 4.23 8.53
C LYS A 116 -14.63 3.25 9.37
N LEU A 117 -13.34 3.10 9.08
CA LEU A 117 -12.47 2.30 9.93
C LEU A 117 -12.31 3.08 11.23
N ASN A 118 -12.80 2.50 12.33
CA ASN A 118 -12.35 2.88 13.67
C ASN A 118 -10.89 2.43 13.84
N ILE A 119 -9.99 2.96 13.00
CA ILE A 119 -8.55 2.85 13.26
C ILE A 119 -8.38 3.68 14.51
N ILE A 120 -8.21 3.01 15.64
CA ILE A 120 -8.03 3.64 16.95
C ILE A 120 -6.77 4.49 16.83
N THR A 121 -6.91 5.75 16.44
CA THR A 121 -5.88 6.78 16.54
C THR A 121 -5.83 7.21 18.01
N ASN A 122 -5.42 6.30 18.89
CA ASN A 122 -4.96 6.69 20.21
C ASN A 122 -3.51 7.15 20.01
N LYS A 123 -3.35 8.45 19.75
CA LYS A 123 -2.13 9.17 20.10
C LYS A 123 -2.12 9.42 21.60
#